data_AF-A0A7C4P4S1-F1
#
_entry.id   AF-A0A7C4P4S1-F1
#
_cell.length_a   1.000
_cell.length_b   1.000
_cell.length_c   1.000
_cell.angle_alpha   90.00
_cell.angle_beta   90.00
_cell.angle_gamma   90.00
#
_symmetry.space_group_name_H-M   'P 1'
#
loop_
_entity.id
_entity.type
_entity.pdbx_description
1 polymer ?
#
loop_
_entity_poly.entity_id
_entity_poly.type
_entity_poly.pdbx_seq_one_letter_code
_entity_poly.pdbx_strand_id
1 'polypeptide(L)'
;MNLLKILQLIAVLLTIGTGVLSLFWPRNIQGFTGLTAPGPRGITEIRAIFGGLFIGLGIAVLVLGTRQVYQTLGIMYLAIAAVRLVSIFLDRSAVQSNWISLATEIVVGVVLVL
;
A
#
# COMPACT_ATOMS: atom_id res chain seq x y z
N MET A 1 19.34 8.07 -14.49
CA MET A 1 18.27 8.16 -13.48
C MET A 1 18.86 8.73 -12.21
N ASN A 2 18.22 9.72 -11.58
CA ASN A 2 18.64 10.19 -10.26
C ASN A 2 18.18 9.21 -9.17
N LEU A 3 18.78 9.30 -7.97
CA LEU A 3 18.47 8.42 -6.85
C LEU A 3 16.97 8.43 -6.50
N LEU A 4 16.35 9.62 -6.51
CA LEU A 4 14.92 9.78 -6.22
C LEU A 4 14.05 8.94 -7.17
N LYS A 5 14.33 8.97 -8.48
CA LYS A 5 13.55 8.20 -9.45
C LYS A 5 13.70 6.69 -9.25
N ILE A 6 14.88 6.23 -8.82
CA ILE A 6 15.12 4.82 -8.47
C ILE A 6 14.23 4.44 -7.28
N LEU A 7 14.22 5.26 -6.22
CA LEU A 7 13.39 5.02 -5.04
C LEU A 7 11.89 5.01 -5.38
N GLN A 8 11.44 5.92 -6.25
CA GLN A 8 10.06 5.92 -6.75
C GLN A 8 9.70 4.65 -7.50
N LEU A 9 10.58 4.16 -8.37
CA LEU A 9 10.36 2.90 -9.09
C LEU A 9 10.31 1.71 -8.12
N ILE A 10 11.20 1.67 -7.13
CA ILE A 10 11.17 0.63 -6.09
C ILE A 10 9.84 0.68 -5.33
N ALA A 11 9.38 1.87 -4.92
CA ALA A 11 8.10 2.04 -4.24
C ALA A 11 6.93 1.51 -5.09
N VAL A 12 6.86 1.87 -6.37
CA VAL A 12 5.84 1.37 -7.30
C VAL A 12 5.89 -0.15 -7.44
N LEU A 13 7.09 -0.73 -7.58
CA LEU A 13 7.26 -2.18 -7.69
C LEU A 13 6.86 -2.91 -6.40
N LEU A 14 7.13 -2.32 -5.23
CA LEU A 14 6.67 -2.85 -3.95
C LEU A 14 5.15 -2.77 -3.79
N THR A 15 4.51 -1.70 -4.27
CA THR A 15 3.04 -1.61 -4.34
C THR A 15 2.47 -2.73 -5.20
N ILE A 16 3.00 -2.94 -6.41
CA ILE A 16 2.58 -4.03 -7.30
C ILE A 16 2.84 -5.39 -6.65
N GLY A 17 4.03 -5.59 -6.06
CA GLY A 17 4.41 -6.83 -5.39
C GLY A 17 3.45 -7.19 -4.25
N THR A 18 3.08 -6.20 -3.43
CA THR A 18 2.07 -6.37 -2.38
C THR A 18 0.71 -6.75 -2.96
N GLY A 19 0.34 -6.16 -4.10
CA GLY A 19 -0.85 -6.52 -4.84
C GLY A 19 -0.84 -7.95 -5.38
N VAL A 20 0.26 -8.37 -6.01
CA VAL A 20 0.45 -9.74 -6.50
C VAL A 20 0.36 -10.74 -5.35
N LEU A 21 1.02 -10.46 -4.22
CA LEU A 21 0.94 -11.29 -3.02
C LEU A 21 -0.49 -11.42 -2.50
N SER A 22 -1.24 -10.32 -2.45
CA SER A 22 -2.63 -10.29 -1.99
C SER A 22 -3.59 -11.00 -2.94
N LEU A 23 -3.31 -10.96 -4.25
CA LEU A 23 -4.12 -11.62 -5.28
C LEU A 23 -3.99 -13.14 -5.21
N PHE A 24 -2.75 -13.66 -5.18
CA PHE A 24 -2.48 -15.09 -5.24
C PHE A 24 -2.46 -15.76 -3.86
N TRP A 25 -1.99 -15.06 -2.82
CA TRP A 25 -1.90 -15.55 -1.44
C TRP A 25 -2.65 -14.66 -0.42
N PRO A 26 -3.98 -14.49 -0.56
CA PRO A 26 -4.78 -13.58 0.25
C PRO A 26 -4.77 -13.88 1.76
N ARG A 27 -4.42 -15.10 2.17
CA ARG A 27 -4.32 -15.47 3.60
C ARG A 27 -3.00 -15.02 4.23
N ASN A 28 -1.96 -14.80 3.44
CA ASN A 28 -0.64 -14.43 3.95
C ASN A 28 -0.63 -12.99 4.50
N ILE A 29 -1.49 -12.11 3.96
CA ILE A 29 -1.55 -10.72 4.41
C ILE A 29 -2.23 -10.56 5.78
N GLN A 30 -3.03 -11.55 6.21
CA GLN A 30 -3.80 -11.46 7.46
C GLN A 30 -2.89 -11.34 8.68
N GLY A 31 -1.73 -12.01 8.68
CA GLY A 31 -0.76 -11.96 9.77
C GLY A 31 -0.11 -10.57 9.96
N PHE A 32 -0.09 -9.74 8.91
CA PHE A 32 0.47 -8.39 8.98
C PHE A 32 -0.61 -7.33 9.24
N THR A 33 -1.76 -7.45 8.57
CA THR A 33 -2.84 -6.46 8.65
C THR A 33 -3.81 -6.68 9.81
N GLY A 34 -3.86 -7.90 10.37
CA GLY A 34 -4.88 -8.30 11.34
C GLY A 34 -6.28 -8.52 10.73
N LEU A 35 -6.44 -8.35 9.41
CA LEU A 35 -7.71 -8.58 8.73
C LEU A 35 -7.96 -10.07 8.55
N THR A 36 -8.99 -10.61 9.19
CA THR A 36 -9.42 -12.00 8.98
C THR A 36 -10.45 -12.10 7.86
N ALA A 37 -10.31 -13.07 6.97
CA ALA A 37 -11.29 -13.39 5.92
C ALA A 37 -11.90 -14.79 6.14
N PRO A 38 -12.99 -14.91 6.91
CA PRO A 38 -13.52 -16.21 7.35
C PRO A 38 -14.18 -17.02 6.23
N GLY A 39 -14.56 -16.40 5.11
CA GLY A 39 -15.24 -17.09 4.01
C GLY A 39 -14.82 -16.60 2.62
N PRO A 40 -15.32 -17.25 1.54
CA PRO A 40 -14.95 -16.93 0.17
C PRO A 40 -15.15 -15.46 -0.20
N ARG A 41 -16.20 -14.82 0.32
CA ARG A 41 -16.48 -13.39 0.06
C ARG A 41 -15.38 -12.47 0.59
N GLY A 42 -14.87 -12.70 1.81
CA GLY A 42 -13.77 -11.91 2.37
C GLY A 42 -12.46 -12.12 1.62
N ILE A 43 -12.22 -13.33 1.11
CA ILE A 43 -11.07 -13.61 0.23
C ILE A 43 -11.18 -12.80 -1.06
N THR A 44 -12.38 -12.69 -1.65
CA THR A 44 -12.60 -11.84 -2.82
C THR A 44 -12.30 -10.38 -2.54
N GLU A 45 -12.69 -9.84 -1.38
CA GLU A 45 -12.38 -8.46 -1.00
C GLU A 45 -10.87 -8.22 -0.88
N ILE A 46 -10.13 -9.17 -0.28
CA ILE A 46 -8.67 -9.09 -0.23
C ILE A 46 -8.07 -9.06 -1.65
N ARG A 47 -8.52 -9.96 -2.52
CA ARG A 47 -8.03 -10.02 -3.91
C ARG A 47 -8.37 -8.77 -4.72
N ALA A 48 -9.54 -8.17 -4.50
CA ALA A 48 -9.97 -6.99 -5.23
C ALA A 48 -9.26 -5.72 -4.74
N ILE A 49 -9.30 -5.44 -3.44
CA ILE A 49 -8.79 -4.20 -2.87
C ILE A 49 -7.28 -4.26 -2.62
N PHE A 50 -6.78 -5.28 -1.93
CA PHE A 50 -5.34 -5.38 -1.70
C PHE A 50 -4.61 -5.91 -2.92
N GLY A 51 -5.26 -6.72 -3.76
CA GLY A 51 -4.67 -7.25 -4.99
C GLY A 51 -4.84 -6.34 -6.20
N GLY A 52 -6.02 -6.38 -6.81
CA GLY A 52 -6.33 -5.71 -8.07
C GLY A 52 -6.07 -4.21 -8.06
N LEU A 53 -6.51 -3.50 -7.01
CA LEU A 53 -6.30 -2.05 -6.91
C LEU A 53 -4.80 -1.70 -6.79
N PHE A 54 -4.02 -2.39 -5.95
CA PHE A 54 -2.58 -2.12 -5.80
C PHE A 54 -1.81 -2.40 -7.10
N ILE A 55 -2.12 -3.51 -7.77
CA ILE A 55 -1.55 -3.83 -9.09
C ILE A 55 -1.92 -2.74 -10.10
N GLY A 56 -3.21 -2.39 -10.19
CA GLY A 56 -3.71 -1.40 -11.14
C GLY A 56 -3.10 -0.01 -10.94
N LEU A 57 -2.99 0.45 -9.69
CA LEU A 57 -2.35 1.73 -9.37
C LEU A 57 -0.88 1.74 -9.75
N GLY A 58 -0.14 0.69 -9.41
CA GLY A 58 1.28 0.61 -9.77
C GLY A 58 1.51 0.54 -11.28
N ILE A 59 0.70 -0.25 -12.00
CA ILE A 59 0.73 -0.30 -13.47
C ILE A 59 0.39 1.07 -14.06
N ALA A 60 -0.63 1.77 -13.54
CA ALA A 60 -0.98 3.10 -14.01
C ALA A 60 0.20 4.08 -13.89
N VAL A 61 0.96 4.02 -12.79
CA VAL A 61 2.19 4.82 -12.63
C VAL A 61 3.23 4.48 -13.71
N LEU A 62 3.45 3.19 -14.00
CA LEU A 62 4.45 2.75 -14.99
C LEU A 62 4.04 3.08 -16.43
N VAL A 63 2.76 2.93 -16.76
CA VAL A 63 2.23 3.15 -18.12
C VAL A 63 2.08 4.64 -18.44
N LEU A 64 1.50 5.41 -17.52
CA LEU A 64 1.26 6.83 -17.74
C LEU A 64 2.53 7.66 -17.51
N GLY A 65 3.38 7.26 -16.55
CA GLY A 65 4.73 7.80 -16.38
C GLY A 65 4.83 9.29 -16.02
N THR A 66 3.73 10.00 -15.82
CA THR A 66 3.73 11.44 -15.50
C THR A 66 3.92 11.70 -14.01
N ARG A 67 4.53 12.83 -13.66
CA ARG A 67 4.77 13.24 -12.26
C ARG A 67 3.48 13.22 -11.44
N GLN A 68 2.37 13.66 -12.03
CA GLN A 68 1.07 13.73 -11.37
C GLN A 68 0.57 12.33 -10.94
N VAL A 69 0.86 11.28 -11.72
CA VAL A 69 0.42 9.92 -11.38
C VAL A 69 1.26 9.32 -10.25
N TYR A 70 2.57 9.62 -10.20
CA TYR A 70 3.40 9.32 -9.02
C TYR A 70 2.87 10.04 -7.78
N GLN A 71 2.57 11.33 -7.90
CA GLN A 71 2.02 12.14 -6.81
C GLN A 71 0.67 11.63 -6.32
N THR A 72 -0.23 11.21 -7.23
CA THR A 72 -1.51 10.60 -6.86
C THR A 72 -1.29 9.36 -5.98
N LEU A 73 -0.42 8.43 -6.39
CA LEU A 73 -0.12 7.25 -5.57
C LEU A 73 0.51 7.66 -4.21
N GLY A 74 1.42 8.63 -4.21
CA GLY A 74 2.03 9.14 -2.99
C GLY A 74 1.01 9.76 -2.03
N ILE A 75 0.09 10.59 -2.53
CA ILE A 75 -1.00 11.20 -1.75
C ILE A 75 -1.90 10.11 -1.16
N MET A 76 -2.21 9.04 -1.91
CA MET A 76 -2.98 7.92 -1.37
C MET A 76 -2.28 7.27 -0.18
N TYR A 77 -0.97 7.02 -0.26
CA TYR A 77 -0.19 6.49 0.86
C TYR A 77 -0.19 7.44 2.07
N LEU A 78 -0.02 8.74 1.85
CA LEU A 78 -0.05 9.73 2.93
C LEU A 78 -1.45 9.87 3.57
N ALA A 79 -2.51 9.74 2.78
CA ALA A 79 -3.88 9.73 3.31
C ALA A 79 -4.11 8.50 4.20
N ILE A 80 -3.62 7.32 3.78
CA ILE A 80 -3.66 6.11 4.61
C ILE A 80 -2.87 6.33 5.90
N ALA A 81 -1.65 6.88 5.81
CA ALA A 81 -0.81 7.17 6.97
C ALA A 81 -1.51 8.11 7.97
N ALA A 82 -2.16 9.17 7.48
CA ALA A 82 -2.87 10.12 8.32
C ALA A 82 -4.02 9.46 9.09
N VAL A 83 -4.85 8.67 8.41
CA VAL A 83 -5.94 7.92 9.05
C VAL A 83 -5.38 6.89 10.02
N ARG A 84 -4.37 6.12 9.62
CA ARG A 84 -3.75 5.09 10.47
C ARG A 84 -3.15 5.68 11.73
N LEU A 85 -2.45 6.82 11.65
CA LEU A 85 -1.88 7.49 12.80
C LEU A 85 -2.96 7.81 13.84
N VAL A 86 -4.09 8.37 13.41
CA VAL A 86 -5.21 8.68 14.30
C VAL A 86 -5.85 7.39 14.85
N SER A 87 -6.11 6.40 13.99
CA SER A 87 -6.71 5.11 14.37
C SER A 87 -5.87 4.29 15.34
N ILE A 88 -4.54 4.38 15.30
CA ILE A 88 -3.66 3.70 16.27
C ILE A 88 -4.02 4.08 17.71
N PHE A 89 -4.28 5.36 17.95
CA PHE A 89 -4.64 5.86 19.28
C PHE A 89 -6.12 5.65 19.60
N LEU A 90 -7.02 5.93 18.64
CA LEU A 90 -8.46 5.79 18.84
C LEU A 90 -8.86 4.33 19.13
N ASP A 91 -8.33 3.40 18.33
CA ASP A 91 -8.70 1.98 18.40
C ASP A 91 -7.78 1.18 19.32
N ARG A 92 -6.84 1.84 20.02
CA ARG A 92 -5.81 1.22 20.87
C ARG A 92 -5.04 0.10 20.14
N SER A 93 -4.77 0.30 18.86
CA SER A 93 -4.16 -0.68 17.95
C SER A 93 -2.65 -0.47 17.78
N ALA A 94 -1.98 -0.02 18.84
CA ALA A 94 -0.55 0.28 18.89
C ALA A 94 0.32 -0.99 18.93
N VAL A 95 0.18 -1.85 17.92
CA VAL A 95 0.99 -3.05 17.71
C VAL A 95 2.12 -2.79 16.72
N GLN A 96 3.18 -3.58 16.80
CA GLN A 96 4.40 -3.40 15.99
C GLN A 96 4.11 -3.34 14.48
N SER A 97 3.27 -4.22 13.95
CA SER A 97 2.94 -4.24 12.51
C SER A 97 2.22 -2.97 12.04
N ASN A 98 1.43 -2.34 12.91
CA ASN A 98 0.69 -1.12 12.59
C ASN A 98 1.65 0.09 12.51
N TRP A 99 2.63 0.16 13.41
CA TRP A 99 3.69 1.17 13.34
C TRP A 99 4.61 0.99 12.14
N ILE A 100 4.96 -0.26 11.78
CA ILE A 100 5.73 -0.55 10.56
C ILE A 100 4.95 -0.13 9.32
N SER A 101 3.64 -0.39 9.29
CA SER A 101 2.75 0.05 8.20
C SER A 101 2.76 1.57 8.08
N LEU A 102 2.57 2.29 9.20
CA LEU A 102 2.58 3.75 9.22
C LEU A 102 3.90 4.32 8.69
N ALA A 103 5.04 3.81 9.17
CA ALA A 103 6.35 4.28 8.72
C ALA A 103 6.54 4.03 7.21
N THR A 104 6.11 2.86 6.72
CA THR A 104 6.17 2.51 5.30
C THR A 104 5.30 3.45 4.46
N GLU A 105 4.07 3.73 4.90
CA GLU A 105 3.13 4.62 4.22
C GLU A 105 3.69 6.05 4.14
N ILE A 106 4.30 6.57 5.20
CA ILE A 106 4.93 7.90 5.20
C ILE A 106 6.11 7.94 4.24
N VAL A 107 7.04 6.98 4.34
CA VAL A 107 8.26 6.97 3.51
C VAL A 107 7.92 6.83 2.03
N VAL A 108 7.07 5.85 1.70
CA VAL A 108 6.62 5.61 0.32
C VAL A 108 5.84 6.82 -0.20
N GLY A 109 4.92 7.35 0.61
CA GLY A 109 4.13 8.53 0.26
C GLY A 109 4.99 9.74 -0.08
N VAL A 110 5.95 10.09 0.79
CA VAL A 110 6.86 11.22 0.57
C VAL A 110 7.73 11.01 -0.67
N VAL A 111 8.33 9.83 -0.85
CA VAL A 111 9.19 9.53 -2.00
C VAL A 111 8.42 9.67 -3.32
N LEU A 112 7.17 9.24 -3.37
CA LEU A 112 6.34 9.31 -4.58
C LEU A 112 5.83 10.72 -4.88
N VAL A 113 5.68 11.58 -3.87
CA VAL A 113 5.22 12.98 -4.06
C VAL A 113 6.32 13.89 -4.63
N LEU A 114 7.58 13.64 -4.25
CA LEU A 114 8.73 14.47 -4.62
C LEU A 114 9.04 14.39 -6.13
#